data_AF-A0A966QMG8-F1
#
_entry.id   AF-A0A966QMG8-F1
#
_cell.length_a   1.000
_cell.length_b   1.000
_cell.length_c   1.000
_cell.angle_alpha   90.00
_cell.angle_beta   90.00
_cell.angle_gamma   90.00
#
_symmetry.space_group_name_H-M   'P 1'
#
loop_
_entity.id
_entity.type
_entity.pdbx_description
1 polymer ?
#
loop_
_entity_poly.entity_id
_entity_poly.type
_entity_poly.pdbx_seq_one_letter_code
_entity_poly.pdbx_strand_id
1 'polypeptide(L)' 'LEATPCRRARLLAIRDNDSQHRRLVRYFRRLGFEPTRELGAAALDLPLRLVWGGSGLLMRGDCADGLARAWRQLQRR' A
#
# COMPACT_ATOMS: atom_id res chain seq x y z
N LEU A 1 17.78 -15.38 8.82
CA LEU A 1 16.68 -14.62 8.18
C LEU A 1 16.93 -13.15 8.42
N GLU A 2 17.08 -12.36 7.37
CA GLU A 2 17.33 -10.92 7.44
C GLU A 2 16.17 -10.24 8.19
N ALA A 3 16.41 -9.83 9.43
CA ALA A 3 15.43 -9.11 10.22
C ALA A 3 15.41 -7.66 9.74
N THR A 4 14.48 -7.30 8.86
CA THR A 4 14.24 -5.90 8.53
C THR A 4 13.64 -5.22 9.76
N PRO A 5 14.31 -4.24 10.40
CA PRO A 5 13.79 -3.59 11.62
C PRO A 5 12.59 -2.67 11.34
N CYS A 6 12.10 -2.66 10.11
CA CYS A 6 11.01 -1.84 9.63
C CYS A 6 9.69 -2.24 10.29
N ARG A 7 9.26 -1.47 11.28
CA ARG A 7 7.94 -1.64 11.91
C ARG A 7 6.80 -1.22 11.00
N ARG A 8 7.03 -0.21 10.14
CA ARG A 8 5.99 0.37 9.29
C ARG A 8 6.40 0.32 7.82
N ALA A 9 5.47 -0.11 6.98
CA ALA A 9 5.60 -0.11 5.53
C ALA A 9 4.66 0.93 4.91
N ARG A 10 5.08 1.46 3.76
CA ARG A 10 4.23 2.26 2.87
C ARG A 10 4.06 1.51 1.56
N LEU A 11 2.83 1.45 1.07
CA LEU A 11 2.47 0.79 -0.18
C LEU A 11 1.76 1.80 -1.07
N LEU A 12 2.02 1.75 -2.37
CA LEU A 12 1.27 2.53 -3.35
C LEU A 12 0.21 1.64 -4.00
N ALA A 13 -1.06 1.99 -3.81
CA ALA A 13 -2.14 1.46 -4.64
C ALA A 13 -2.18 2.26 -5.95
N ILE A 14 -1.40 1.80 -6.93
CA ILE A 14 -1.26 2.46 -8.24
C ILE A 14 -2.63 2.61 -8.90
N ARG A 15 -2.89 3.80 -9.46
CA ARG A 15 -4.11 4.12 -10.19
C ARG A 15 -3.86 4.05 -11.69
N ASP A 16 -3.73 2.83 -12.18
CA ASP A 16 -3.61 2.55 -13.63
C ASP A 16 -4.99 2.35 -14.27
N ASN A 17 -5.81 1.50 -13.65
CA ASN A 17 -7.23 1.33 -13.99
C ASN A 17 -8.08 1.45 -12.71
N ASP A 18 -9.19 2.19 -12.74
CA ASP A 18 -10.06 2.44 -11.58
C ASP A 18 -10.59 1.15 -10.93
N SER A 19 -10.93 0.14 -11.72
CA SER A 19 -11.42 -1.15 -11.21
C SER A 19 -10.34 -1.89 -10.41
N GLN A 20 -9.12 -1.92 -10.95
CA GLN A 20 -7.96 -2.55 -10.32
C GLN A 20 -7.47 -1.76 -9.11
N HIS A 21 -7.45 -0.43 -9.22
CA HIS A 21 -7.13 0.48 -8.12
C HIS A 21 -8.05 0.24 -6.93
N ARG A 22 -9.37 0.22 -7.14
CA ARG A 22 -10.34 -0.08 -6.07
C ARG A 22 -10.13 -1.47 -5.47
N ARG A 23 -9.73 -2.47 -6.27
CA ARG A 23 -9.43 -3.82 -5.78
C ARG A 23 -8.17 -3.83 -4.91
N LEU A 24 -7.11 -3.15 -5.33
CA LEU A 24 -5.86 -2.97 -4.58
C LEU A 24 -6.10 -2.27 -3.24
N VAL A 25 -6.82 -1.14 -3.24
CA VAL A 25 -7.16 -0.42 -2.01
C VAL A 25 -7.93 -1.31 -1.04
N ARG A 26 -8.92 -2.06 -1.53
CA ARG A 26 -9.67 -3.02 -0.69
C ARG A 26 -8.80 -4.15 -0.16
N TYR A 27 -7.84 -4.64 -0.95
CA TYR A 27 -6.92 -5.67 -0.52
C TYR A 27 -5.98 -5.16 0.59
N PHE A 28 -5.34 -4.02 0.38
CA PHE A 28 -4.46 -3.41 1.37
C PHE A 28 -5.19 -3.02 2.67
N ARG A 29 -6.41 -2.48 2.57
CA ARG A 29 -7.26 -2.25 3.76
C ARG A 29 -7.52 -3.52 4.56
N ARG A 30 -7.80 -4.64 3.89
CA ARG A 30 -8.00 -5.94 4.58
C ARG A 30 -6.72 -6.45 5.26
N LEU A 31 -5.56 -6.09 4.73
CA LEU A 31 -4.26 -6.34 5.35
C LEU A 31 -3.93 -5.35 6.47
N GLY A 32 -4.80 -4.39 6.80
CA GLY A 32 -4.58 -3.42 7.88
C GLY A 32 -3.78 -2.18 7.46
N PHE A 33 -3.61 -1.95 6.17
CA PHE A 33 -3.02 -0.70 5.67
C PHE A 33 -4.10 0.37 5.53
N GLU A 34 -3.79 1.58 6.00
CA GLU A 34 -4.70 2.73 5.98
C GLU A 34 -4.27 3.74 4.91
N PRO A 35 -5.22 4.36 4.20
CA PRO A 35 -4.91 5.40 3.23
C PRO A 35 -4.32 6.63 3.94
N THR A 36 -3.18 7.10 3.47
CA THR A 36 -2.48 8.24 4.06
C THR A 36 -2.51 9.46 3.15
N ARG A 37 -2.17 9.29 1.87
CA ARG A 37 -2.08 10.40 0.91
C ARG A 37 -2.41 9.94 -0.49
N GLU A 38 -3.21 10.72 -1.19
CA GLU A 38 -3.42 10.53 -2.62
C GLU A 38 -2.31 11.27 -3.38
N LEU A 39 -1.54 10.54 -4.17
CA LEU A 39 -0.54 11.10 -5.08
C LEU A 39 -1.24 11.41 -6.40
N GLY A 40 -1.56 12.68 -6.61
CA GLY A 40 -2.32 13.17 -7.76
C GLY A 40 -1.44 13.91 -8.77
N ALA A 41 -2.07 14.79 -9.55
CA ALA A 41 -1.41 15.66 -10.53
C ALA A 41 -0.83 16.95 -9.92
N ALA A 42 -0.84 17.09 -8.59
CA ALA A 42 -0.31 18.28 -7.94
C ALA A 42 1.21 18.40 -8.15
N ALA A 43 1.70 19.60 -8.41
CA ALA A 43 3.13 19.86 -8.64
C ALA A 43 4.02 19.43 -7.45
N LEU A 44 3.46 19.44 -6.24
CA LEU A 44 4.12 18.98 -5.01
C LEU A 44 4.28 17.46 -4.92
N ASP A 45 3.57 16.69 -5.77
CA ASP A 45 3.64 15.23 -5.81
C ASP A 45 4.67 14.73 -6.84
N LEU A 46 5.32 15.61 -7.63
CA LEU A 46 6.33 15.20 -8.61
C LEU A 46 7.50 14.40 -8.01
N PRO A 47 8.13 14.83 -6.89
CA PRO A 47 9.23 14.07 -6.29
C PRO A 47 8.79 12.69 -5.77
N LEU A 48 7.56 12.61 -5.24
CA LEU A 48 6.98 11.36 -4.76
C LEU A 48 6.59 10.44 -5.91
N ARG A 49 6.08 10.98 -7.03
CA ARG A 49 5.81 10.22 -8.25
C ARG A 49 7.08 9.66 -8.87
N LEU A 50 8.23 10.33 -8.74
CA LEU A 50 9.52 9.78 -9.18
C LEU A 50 9.98 8.60 -8.32
N VAL A 51 9.81 8.68 -6.99
CA VAL A 51 10.19 7.59 -6.08
C VAL A 51 9.30 6.36 -6.24
N TRP A 52 8.00 6.56 -6.45
CA TRP A 52 7.03 5.46 -6.53
C TRP A 52 6.64 5.06 -7.96
N GLY A 53 7.07 5.81 -8.97
CA GLY A 53 6.84 5.52 -10.38
C GLY A 53 5.42 5.81 -10.91
N GLY A 54 4.52 6.37 -10.12
CA GLY A 54 3.13 6.60 -10.56
C GLY A 54 2.24 7.38 -9.60
N SER A 55 1.04 7.72 -10.09
CA SER A 55 -0.06 8.29 -9.29
C SER A 55 -0.90 7.18 -8.66
N GLY A 56 -1.46 7.45 -7.48
CA GLY A 56 -2.23 6.44 -6.75
C GLY A 56 -2.42 6.80 -5.29
N LEU A 57 -2.90 5.84 -4.51
CA LEU A 57 -3.16 6.04 -3.09
C LEU A 57 -2.02 5.43 -2.27
N LEU A 58 -1.23 6.28 -1.60
CA LEU A 58 -0.29 5.81 -0.60
C LEU A 58 -1.04 5.34 0.63
N MET A 59 -0.68 4.13 1.06
CA MET A 59 -1.23 3.47 2.24
C MET A 59 -0.09 3.12 3.19
N ARG A 60 -0.35 3.18 4.48
CA ARG A 60 0.63 2.89 5.53
C ARG A 60 0.07 1.84 6.49
N GLY A 61 0.92 0.93 6.94
CA GLY A 61 0.52 -0.11 7.89
C GLY A 61 1.73 -0.64 8.66
N ASP A 62 1.45 -1.42 9.70
CA ASP A 62 2.45 -2.18 10.42
C ASP A 62 2.80 -3.47 9.67
N CYS A 63 4.09 -3.76 9.55
CA CYS A 63 4.59 -4.91 8.79
C CYS A 63 4.18 -6.24 9.43
N ALA A 64 4.23 -6.34 10.76
CA ALA A 64 3.90 -7.55 11.49
C ALA A 64 2.40 -7.82 11.40
N ASP A 65 1.57 -6.79 11.57
CA ASP A 65 0.12 -6.91 11.42
C ASP A 65 -0.28 -7.30 9.99
N GLY A 66 0.33 -6.67 9.00
CA GLY A 66 0.11 -6.97 7.59
C GLY A 66 0.43 -8.41 7.25
N LEU A 67 1.61 -8.89 7.67
CA LEU A 67 2.04 -10.27 7.47
C LEU A 67 1.12 -11.27 8.20
N ALA A 68 0.78 -11.00 9.46
CA ALA A 68 -0.11 -11.86 10.24
C ALA A 68 -1.52 -11.95 9.63
N ARG A 69 -2.04 -10.86 9.04
CA ARG A 69 -3.32 -10.85 8.32
C ARG A 69 -3.23 -11.59 7.00
N ALA A 70 -2.15 -11.42 6.24
CA ALA A 70 -1.91 -12.13 4.99
C ALA A 70 -1.82 -13.64 5.22
N TRP A 71 -1.07 -14.07 6.24
CA TRP A 71 -0.90 -15.48 6.58
C TRP A 71 -2.23 -16.14 6.98
N ARG A 72 -3.03 -15.45 7.81
CA ARG A 72 -4.38 -15.91 8.17
C ARG A 72 -5.33 -16.03 6.97
N GLN A 73 -5.18 -15.19 5.95
CA GLN A 73 -5.99 -15.29 4.73
C GLN A 73 -5.57 -16.46 3.85
N LEU A 74 -4.27 -16.74 3.77
CA LEU A 74 -3.73 -17.87 3.03
C LEU A 74 -4.18 -19.20 3.64
N GLN A 75 -4.19 -19.32 4.98
CA GLN A 75 -4.63 -20.52 5.69
C GLN A 75 -6.15 -20.80 5.58
N ARG A 76 -6.95 -19.81 5.17
CA ARG A 76 -8.41 -19.96 4.98
C ARG A 76 -8.78 -20.29 3.53
N ARG A 77 -7.79 -20.45 2.66
CA ARG A 77 -7.95 -20.89 1.27
C ARG A 77 -7.50 -22.33 1.14
#